data_AF-A0A061SPN7-F1
#
_entry.id   AF-A0A061SPN7-F1
#
_cell.length_a   1.000
_cell.length_b   1.000
_cell.length_c   1.000
_cell.angle_alpha   90.00
_cell.angle_beta   90.00
_cell.angle_gamma   90.00
#
_symmetry.space_group_name_H-M   'P 1'
#
loop_
_entity.id
_entity.type
_entity.pdbx_description
1 polymer ?
#
loop_
_entity_poly.entity_id
_entity_poly.type
_entity_poly.pdbx_seq_one_letter_code
_entity_poly.pdbx_strand_id
1 'polypeptide(L)'
;MAYPYSKAETLADGAVHVAGLLLAVPASVILLIQAAQSGTALASTGLYAGCMIFAFMASAIYHLTPHDGLRPVLNRIDHAAIYFKIAGTYTPLVMVIGSGFAYGILGIVWALAALGAVAKLWFWGTDGRGSLALYLLMGWLSVLLIWPMWMTLPGGALALIVAGGLTYSVGTFVYAHKGMRFQNAIWHGFVLVASACFFAAILLSLWAHAPSI
;
A
#
# COMPACT_ATOMS: atom_id res chain seq x y z
N MET A 1 -5.16 -12.22 11.47
CA MET A 1 -5.68 -13.42 10.76
C MET A 1 -5.31 -14.66 11.56
N ALA A 2 -6.04 -15.76 11.43
CA ALA A 2 -5.58 -17.03 12.01
C ALA A 2 -4.27 -17.40 11.30
N TYR A 3 -3.26 -17.82 12.06
CA TYR A 3 -2.00 -18.22 11.46
C TYR A 3 -2.24 -19.52 10.67
N PRO A 4 -1.65 -19.70 9.47
CA PRO A 4 -1.88 -20.91 8.69
C PRO A 4 -1.41 -22.13 9.48
N TYR A 5 -2.27 -23.14 9.58
CA TYR A 5 -1.93 -24.37 10.31
C TYR A 5 -1.29 -25.43 9.41
N SER A 6 -1.46 -25.32 8.08
CA SER A 6 -0.90 -26.29 7.12
C SER A 6 0.39 -25.78 6.47
N LYS A 7 1.35 -26.69 6.26
CA LYS A 7 2.62 -26.40 5.57
C LYS A 7 2.42 -25.80 4.18
N ALA A 8 1.41 -26.26 3.45
CA ALA A 8 1.11 -25.78 2.11
C ALA A 8 0.66 -24.31 2.12
N GLU A 9 -0.15 -23.91 3.10
CA GLU A 9 -0.60 -22.52 3.22
C GLU A 9 0.53 -21.59 3.68
N THR A 10 1.38 -22.03 4.62
CA THR A 10 2.56 -21.28 5.03
C THR A 10 3.52 -21.07 3.86
N LEU A 11 3.77 -22.11 3.04
CA LEU A 11 4.65 -21.99 1.87
C LEU A 11 4.06 -21.07 0.80
N ALA A 12 2.75 -21.17 0.53
CA ALA A 12 2.08 -20.31 -0.43
C ALA A 12 2.13 -18.84 0.01
N ASP A 13 1.84 -18.56 1.28
CA ASP A 13 1.88 -17.21 1.85
C ASP A 13 3.30 -16.64 1.81
N GLY A 14 4.27 -17.46 2.21
CA GLY A 14 5.68 -17.09 2.17
C GLY A 14 6.19 -16.80 0.76
N ALA A 15 5.77 -17.58 -0.24
CA ALA A 15 6.14 -17.33 -1.64
C ALA A 15 5.63 -15.97 -2.13
N VAL A 16 4.41 -15.57 -1.75
CA VAL A 16 3.86 -14.26 -2.09
C VAL A 16 4.64 -13.13 -1.43
N HIS A 17 5.03 -13.28 -0.15
CA HIS A 17 5.86 -12.27 0.54
C HIS A 17 7.26 -12.12 -0.09
N VAL A 18 7.91 -13.24 -0.42
CA VAL A 18 9.23 -13.24 -1.08
C VAL A 18 9.13 -12.58 -2.45
N ALA A 19 8.14 -12.94 -3.26
CA ALA A 19 7.88 -12.31 -4.55
C ALA A 19 7.62 -10.81 -4.38
N GLY A 20 6.80 -10.42 -3.40
CA GLY A 20 6.50 -9.02 -3.11
C GLY A 20 7.74 -8.19 -2.81
N LEU A 21 8.66 -8.69 -1.98
CA LEU A 21 9.92 -8.01 -1.67
C LEU A 21 10.87 -7.94 -2.88
N LEU A 22 11.01 -9.05 -3.62
CA LEU A 22 11.85 -9.11 -4.82
C LEU A 22 11.36 -8.17 -5.93
N LEU A 23 10.06 -7.89 -5.99
CA LEU A 23 9.49 -6.92 -6.93
C LEU A 23 9.55 -5.49 -6.41
N ALA A 24 9.26 -5.27 -5.12
CA ALA A 24 9.16 -3.93 -4.54
C ALA A 24 10.49 -3.16 -4.53
N VAL A 25 11.62 -3.83 -4.30
CA VAL A 25 12.92 -3.16 -4.26
C VAL A 25 13.33 -2.64 -5.66
N PRO A 26 13.37 -3.47 -6.73
CA PRO A 26 13.64 -2.97 -8.08
C PRO A 26 12.62 -1.93 -8.55
N ALA A 27 11.32 -2.15 -8.27
CA ALA A 27 10.27 -1.18 -8.60
C ALA A 27 10.53 0.19 -7.95
N SER A 28 10.94 0.20 -6.69
CA SER A 28 11.30 1.43 -5.98
C SER A 28 12.49 2.14 -6.60
N VAL A 29 13.53 1.39 -7.00
CA VAL A 29 14.71 1.94 -7.69
C VAL A 29 14.31 2.57 -9.03
N ILE A 30 13.49 1.87 -9.83
CA ILE A 30 12.99 2.38 -11.12
C ILE A 30 12.23 3.70 -10.91
N LEU A 31 11.32 3.77 -9.93
CA LEU A 31 10.58 5.00 -9.63
C LEU A 31 11.51 6.14 -9.23
N LEU A 32 12.53 5.88 -8.42
CA LEU A 32 13.45 6.91 -7.95
C LEU A 32 14.33 7.45 -9.07
N ILE A 33 14.84 6.57 -9.94
CA ILE A 33 15.57 6.98 -11.15
C ILE A 33 14.67 7.86 -12.02
N GLN A 34 13.44 7.42 -12.25
CA GLN A 34 12.51 8.17 -13.08
C GLN A 34 12.13 9.52 -12.48
N ALA A 35 11.86 9.57 -11.18
CA ALA A 35 11.55 10.82 -10.48
C ALA A 35 12.74 11.79 -10.54
N ALA A 36 13.97 11.29 -10.34
CA ALA A 36 15.18 12.09 -10.45
C ALA A 36 15.38 12.67 -11.87
N GLN A 37 15.14 11.85 -12.91
CA GLN A 37 15.23 12.29 -14.31
C GLN A 37 14.14 13.29 -14.69
N SER A 38 12.93 13.12 -14.17
CA SER A 38 11.82 14.03 -14.44
C SER A 38 11.96 15.39 -13.75
N GLY A 39 12.85 15.51 -12.75
CA GLY A 39 12.98 16.71 -11.92
C GLY A 39 11.79 16.99 -10.99
N THR A 40 10.80 16.09 -10.94
CA THR A 40 9.57 16.25 -10.17
C THR A 40 9.39 15.14 -9.14
N ALA A 41 8.75 15.46 -8.01
CA ALA A 41 8.25 14.49 -7.03
C ALA A 41 9.27 13.47 -6.46
N LEU A 42 10.58 13.71 -6.52
CA LEU A 42 11.61 12.77 -6.03
C LEU A 42 11.43 12.43 -4.54
N ALA A 43 11.32 13.45 -3.67
CA ALA A 43 11.14 13.23 -2.23
C ALA A 43 9.85 12.47 -1.91
N SER A 44 8.73 12.84 -2.54
CA SER A 44 7.44 12.16 -2.37
C SER A 44 7.43 10.72 -2.92
N THR A 45 8.19 10.47 -3.99
CA THR A 45 8.35 9.14 -4.57
C THR A 45 9.21 8.26 -3.67
N GLY A 46 10.26 8.84 -3.05
CA GLY A 46 11.04 8.17 -2.02
C GLY A 46 10.23 7.81 -0.78
N LEU A 47 9.34 8.71 -0.35
CA LEU A 47 8.42 8.42 0.75
C LEU A 47 7.48 7.24 0.42
N TYR A 48 6.89 7.23 -0.78
CA TYR A 48 6.09 6.11 -1.27
C TYR A 48 6.88 4.79 -1.27
N ALA A 49 8.07 4.78 -1.87
CA ALA A 49 8.94 3.61 -1.95
C ALA A 49 9.29 3.07 -0.56
N GLY A 50 9.67 3.96 0.36
CA GLY A 50 9.97 3.62 1.76
C GLY A 50 8.78 2.99 2.47
N CYS A 51 7.59 3.60 2.37
CA CYS A 51 6.37 3.05 2.97
C CYS A 51 5.98 1.69 2.38
N MET A 52 6.11 1.52 1.06
CA MET A 52 5.81 0.26 0.37
C MET A 52 6.76 -0.87 0.81
N ILE A 53 8.07 -0.61 0.78
CA ILE A 53 9.09 -1.58 1.24
C ILE A 53 8.87 -1.92 2.70
N PHE A 54 8.69 -0.90 3.56
CA PHE A 54 8.46 -1.11 5.00
C PHE A 54 7.24 -2.01 5.25
N ALA A 55 6.13 -1.77 4.57
CA ALA A 55 4.94 -2.59 4.74
C ALA A 55 5.14 -4.03 4.27
N PHE A 56 5.78 -4.26 3.13
CA PHE A 56 6.06 -5.62 2.66
C PHE A 56 7.07 -6.35 3.55
N MET A 57 8.08 -5.65 4.05
CA MET A 57 9.04 -6.21 5.01
C MET A 57 8.38 -6.55 6.33
N ALA A 58 7.60 -5.64 6.91
CA ALA A 58 6.89 -5.86 8.17
C ALA A 58 5.97 -7.08 8.07
N SER A 59 5.24 -7.19 6.96
CA SER A 59 4.36 -8.32 6.67
C SER A 59 5.12 -9.63 6.52
N ALA A 60 6.19 -9.64 5.73
CA ALA A 60 7.04 -10.82 5.57
C ALA A 60 7.65 -11.28 6.91
N ILE A 61 8.18 -10.36 7.71
CA ILE A 61 8.75 -10.68 9.03
C ILE A 61 7.67 -11.26 9.95
N TYR A 62 6.48 -10.66 9.98
CA TYR A 62 5.37 -11.16 10.80
C TYR A 62 4.91 -12.57 10.39
N HIS A 63 4.76 -12.83 9.10
CA HIS A 63 4.25 -14.10 8.58
C HIS A 63 5.31 -15.21 8.52
N LEU A 64 6.59 -14.86 8.38
CA LEU A 64 7.68 -15.83 8.26
C LEU A 64 8.45 -16.05 9.57
N THR A 65 8.17 -15.27 10.63
CA THR A 65 8.87 -15.47 11.90
C THR A 65 8.57 -16.85 12.51
N PRO A 66 9.60 -17.61 12.91
CA PRO A 66 9.42 -18.84 13.68
C PRO A 66 9.21 -18.56 15.17
N HIS A 67 9.35 -17.31 15.63
CA HIS A 67 9.33 -16.94 17.04
C HIS A 67 7.95 -16.42 17.46
N ASP A 68 7.19 -17.26 18.19
CA ASP A 68 5.83 -16.91 18.61
C ASP A 68 5.77 -15.77 19.63
N GLY A 69 6.81 -15.60 20.46
CA GLY A 69 6.87 -14.50 21.45
C GLY A 69 6.89 -13.11 20.83
N LEU A 70 7.43 -12.96 19.61
CA LEU A 70 7.47 -11.67 18.89
C LEU A 70 6.22 -11.43 18.05
N ARG A 71 5.43 -12.48 17.80
CA ARG A 71 4.31 -12.46 16.85
C ARG A 71 3.24 -11.41 17.18
N PRO A 72 2.86 -11.15 18.44
CA PRO A 72 1.89 -10.09 18.75
C PRO A 72 2.39 -8.68 18.38
N VAL A 73 3.67 -8.39 18.64
CA VAL A 73 4.27 -7.08 18.32
C VAL A 73 4.41 -6.93 16.81
N LEU A 74 4.92 -7.96 16.13
CA LEU A 74 5.05 -7.97 14.67
C LEU A 74 3.70 -7.84 13.98
N ASN A 75 2.64 -8.45 14.50
CA ASN A 75 1.28 -8.26 13.98
C ASN A 75 0.84 -6.79 14.03
N ARG A 76 1.11 -6.11 15.14
CA ARG A 76 0.77 -4.69 15.30
C ARG A 76 1.55 -3.83 14.31
N ILE A 77 2.85 -4.09 14.15
CA ILE A 77 3.72 -3.36 13.21
C ILE A 77 3.26 -3.58 11.76
N ASP A 78 3.05 -4.84 11.35
CA ASP A 78 2.56 -5.20 10.02
C ASP A 78 1.25 -4.47 9.68
N HIS A 79 0.28 -4.50 10.59
CA HIS A 79 -0.98 -3.80 10.36
C HIS A 79 -0.80 -2.28 10.39
N ALA A 80 0.01 -1.73 11.31
CA ALA A 80 0.28 -0.30 11.35
C ALA A 80 0.94 0.21 10.05
N ALA A 81 1.79 -0.61 9.41
CA ALA A 81 2.45 -0.26 8.16
C ALA A 81 1.47 -0.04 7.00
N ILE A 82 0.28 -0.67 7.03
CA ILE A 82 -0.76 -0.47 6.01
C ILE A 82 -1.23 0.99 5.97
N TYR A 83 -1.34 1.65 7.13
CA TYR A 83 -1.72 3.07 7.21
C TYR A 83 -0.74 3.96 6.44
N PHE A 84 0.56 3.76 6.68
CA PHE A 84 1.61 4.50 5.98
C PHE A 84 1.70 4.15 4.51
N LYS A 85 1.47 2.88 4.14
CA LYS A 85 1.42 2.47 2.74
C LYS A 85 0.30 3.16 1.96
N ILE A 86 -0.89 3.29 2.57
CA ILE A 86 -1.99 4.06 1.97
C ILE A 86 -1.57 5.52 1.78
N ALA A 87 -1.13 6.19 2.84
CA ALA A 87 -0.74 7.61 2.77
C ALA A 87 0.44 7.86 1.81
N GLY A 88 1.45 6.99 1.84
CA GLY A 88 2.58 7.00 0.92
C GLY A 88 2.15 6.91 -0.54
N THR A 89 1.12 6.10 -0.86
CA THR A 89 0.60 5.96 -2.23
C THR A 89 0.01 7.27 -2.77
N TYR A 90 -0.67 8.05 -1.93
CA TYR A 90 -1.22 9.35 -2.33
C TYR A 90 -0.12 10.37 -2.62
N THR A 91 0.98 10.31 -1.87
CA THR A 91 1.95 11.39 -1.78
C THR A 91 2.51 11.80 -3.15
N PRO A 92 3.13 10.92 -3.97
CA PRO A 92 3.66 11.33 -5.27
C PRO A 92 2.57 11.78 -6.24
N LEU A 93 1.38 11.16 -6.23
CA LEU A 93 0.27 11.54 -7.10
C LEU A 93 -0.26 12.94 -6.78
N VAL A 94 -0.39 13.26 -5.50
CA VAL A 94 -0.81 14.60 -5.04
C VAL A 94 0.25 15.65 -5.37
N MET A 95 1.54 15.33 -5.24
CA MET A 95 2.61 16.26 -5.64
C MET A 95 2.59 16.54 -7.13
N VAL A 96 2.25 15.56 -7.98
CA VAL A 96 2.05 15.77 -9.42
C VAL A 96 0.83 16.63 -9.70
N ILE A 97 -0.29 16.42 -8.99
CA ILE A 97 -1.52 17.22 -9.14
C ILE A 97 -1.28 18.69 -8.76
N GLY A 98 -0.49 18.95 -7.72
CA GLY A 98 0.00 20.29 -7.41
C GLY A 98 -1.03 21.29 -6.87
N SER A 99 -2.23 20.87 -6.45
CA SER A 99 -3.31 21.76 -6.04
C SER A 99 -3.52 21.82 -4.52
N GLY A 100 -3.93 22.99 -4.01
CA GLY A 100 -4.21 23.19 -2.58
C GLY A 100 -5.28 22.24 -2.02
N PHE A 101 -6.29 21.93 -2.81
CA PHE A 101 -7.30 20.93 -2.46
C PHE A 101 -6.68 19.54 -2.30
N ALA A 102 -5.83 19.11 -3.25
CA ALA A 102 -5.16 17.81 -3.18
C ALA A 102 -4.22 17.71 -1.96
N TYR A 103 -3.50 18.79 -1.65
CA TYR A 103 -2.67 18.87 -0.43
C TYR A 103 -3.51 18.77 0.85
N GLY A 104 -4.70 19.38 0.89
CA GLY A 104 -5.62 19.25 2.02
C GLY A 104 -6.07 17.80 2.25
N ILE A 105 -6.45 17.09 1.19
CA ILE A 105 -6.79 15.66 1.28
C ILE A 105 -5.58 14.83 1.73
N LEU A 106 -4.39 15.09 1.19
CA LEU A 106 -3.16 14.40 1.61
C LEU A 106 -2.88 14.60 3.10
N GLY A 107 -3.06 15.82 3.62
CA GLY A 107 -2.91 16.12 5.04
C GLY A 107 -3.87 15.32 5.91
N ILE A 108 -5.15 15.21 5.51
CA ILE A 108 -6.15 14.38 6.20
C ILE A 108 -5.73 12.90 6.18
N VAL A 109 -5.30 12.39 5.03
CA VAL A 109 -4.88 10.99 4.88
C VAL A 109 -3.67 10.68 5.78
N TRP A 110 -2.66 11.55 5.83
CA TRP A 110 -1.51 11.37 6.73
C TRP A 110 -1.86 11.50 8.22
N ALA A 111 -2.77 12.41 8.57
CA ALA A 111 -3.26 12.54 9.94
C ALA A 111 -4.00 11.26 10.39
N LEU A 112 -4.90 10.75 9.55
CA LEU A 112 -5.58 9.47 9.81
C LEU A 112 -4.59 8.30 9.85
N ALA A 113 -3.55 8.31 9.00
CA ALA A 113 -2.52 7.28 9.00
C ALA A 113 -1.74 7.26 10.32
N ALA A 114 -1.31 8.43 10.81
CA ALA A 114 -0.60 8.55 12.08
C ALA A 114 -1.48 8.11 13.25
N LEU A 115 -2.73 8.60 13.31
CA LEU A 115 -3.68 8.22 14.35
C LEU A 115 -4.00 6.72 14.32
N GLY A 116 -4.25 6.16 13.14
CA GLY A 116 -4.50 4.74 12.95
C GLY A 116 -3.31 3.86 13.33
N ALA A 117 -2.10 4.25 12.94
CA ALA A 117 -0.88 3.53 13.29
C ALA A 117 -0.62 3.55 14.81
N VAL A 118 -0.76 4.71 15.46
CA VAL A 118 -0.62 4.82 16.92
C VAL A 118 -1.71 4.01 17.64
N ALA A 119 -2.96 4.11 17.19
CA ALA A 119 -4.07 3.31 17.71
C ALA A 119 -3.75 1.81 17.62
N LYS A 120 -3.22 1.34 16.49
CA LYS A 120 -2.90 -0.06 16.27
C LYS A 120 -1.71 -0.55 17.08
N LEU A 121 -0.68 0.28 17.26
CA LEU A 121 0.54 -0.09 17.98
C LEU A 121 0.32 -0.18 19.49
N TRP A 122 -0.45 0.74 20.08
CA TRP A 122 -0.60 0.83 21.54
C TRP A 122 -1.94 0.31 22.07
N PHE A 123 -3.05 0.54 21.37
CA PHE A 123 -4.38 0.41 21.97
C PHE A 123 -5.23 -0.74 21.43
N TRP A 124 -5.18 -1.02 20.12
CA TRP A 124 -6.05 -2.03 19.51
C TRP A 124 -5.50 -3.45 19.65
N GLY A 125 -6.42 -4.40 19.80
CA GLY A 125 -6.12 -5.82 19.80
C GLY A 125 -5.57 -6.33 18.46
N THR A 126 -5.13 -7.58 18.46
CA THR A 126 -4.63 -8.28 17.26
C THR A 126 -5.75 -8.75 16.33
N ASP A 127 -7.02 -8.54 16.70
CA ASP A 127 -8.22 -9.04 16.03
C ASP A 127 -8.60 -8.26 14.74
N GLY A 128 -7.85 -7.23 14.37
CA GLY A 128 -7.72 -6.67 13.01
C GLY A 128 -8.96 -5.97 12.42
N ARG A 129 -10.15 -6.18 12.98
CA ARG A 129 -11.43 -5.74 12.41
C ARG A 129 -11.66 -4.24 12.46
N GLY A 130 -11.29 -3.58 13.56
CA GLY A 130 -11.42 -2.11 13.68
C GLY A 130 -10.56 -1.35 12.66
N SER A 131 -9.43 -1.95 12.25
CA SER A 131 -8.50 -1.32 11.32
C SER A 131 -8.99 -1.35 9.87
N LEU A 132 -9.75 -2.37 9.48
CA LEU A 132 -10.17 -2.57 8.08
C LEU A 132 -11.08 -1.44 7.57
N ALA A 133 -12.05 -1.02 8.38
CA ALA A 133 -12.95 0.08 8.03
C ALA A 133 -12.19 1.39 7.82
N LEU A 134 -11.20 1.67 8.67
CA LEU A 134 -10.36 2.86 8.54
C LEU A 134 -9.44 2.78 7.32
N TYR A 135 -8.86 1.61 7.00
CA TYR A 135 -8.09 1.41 5.78
C TYR A 135 -8.92 1.70 4.52
N LEU A 136 -10.14 1.16 4.46
CA LEU A 136 -11.04 1.38 3.34
C LEU A 136 -11.46 2.84 3.25
N LEU A 137 -11.86 3.46 4.37
CA LEU A 137 -12.19 4.88 4.42
C LEU A 137 -11.04 5.72 3.86
N MET A 138 -9.81 5.51 4.35
CA MET A 138 -8.63 6.23 3.88
C MET A 138 -8.33 5.97 2.41
N GLY A 139 -8.47 4.73 1.92
CA GLY A 139 -8.28 4.40 0.51
C GLY A 139 -9.28 5.09 -0.40
N TRP A 140 -10.53 5.19 0.03
CA TRP A 140 -11.63 5.77 -0.76
C TRP A 140 -11.71 7.30 -0.70
N LEU A 141 -10.96 7.97 0.18
CA LEU A 141 -10.77 9.44 0.11
C LEU A 141 -10.20 9.90 -1.24
N SER A 142 -9.54 9.01 -2.00
CA SER A 142 -9.03 9.27 -3.34
C SER A 142 -10.13 9.60 -4.35
N VAL A 143 -11.38 9.18 -4.13
CA VAL A 143 -12.52 9.57 -4.97
C VAL A 143 -12.72 11.08 -4.98
N LEU A 144 -12.41 11.76 -3.87
CA LEU A 144 -12.46 13.22 -3.82
C LEU A 144 -11.44 13.86 -4.77
N LEU A 145 -10.35 13.16 -5.06
CA LEU A 145 -9.30 13.59 -5.98
C LEU A 145 -9.55 13.21 -7.44
N ILE A 146 -10.69 12.57 -7.77
CA ILE A 146 -10.93 12.06 -9.12
C ILE A 146 -10.88 13.16 -10.18
N TRP A 147 -11.43 14.35 -9.88
CA TRP A 147 -11.44 15.46 -10.82
C TRP A 147 -10.04 16.04 -11.05
N PRO A 148 -9.26 16.42 -10.01
CA PRO A 148 -7.86 16.77 -10.20
C PRO A 148 -7.05 15.69 -10.93
N MET A 149 -7.23 14.41 -10.59
CA MET A 149 -6.54 13.29 -11.25
C MET A 149 -6.91 13.19 -12.74
N TRP A 150 -8.18 13.37 -13.11
CA TRP A 150 -8.63 13.36 -14.50
C TRP A 150 -7.99 14.49 -15.33
N MET A 151 -7.78 15.65 -14.71
CA MET A 151 -7.21 16.82 -15.38
C MET A 151 -5.69 16.77 -15.52
N THR A 152 -4.98 16.05 -14.64
CA THR A 152 -3.52 16.07 -14.60
C THR A 152 -2.87 14.74 -14.97
N LEU A 153 -3.48 13.60 -14.65
CA LEU A 153 -2.85 12.29 -14.83
C LEU A 153 -3.21 11.69 -16.20
N PRO A 154 -2.30 10.92 -16.82
CA PRO A 154 -2.64 10.14 -18.00
C PRO A 154 -3.81 9.19 -17.72
N GLY A 155 -4.69 9.01 -18.70
CA GLY A 155 -5.85 8.11 -18.55
C GLY A 155 -5.49 6.69 -18.12
N GLY A 156 -4.34 6.18 -18.58
CA GLY A 156 -3.79 4.89 -18.15
C GLY A 156 -3.41 4.84 -16.67
N ALA A 157 -2.84 5.92 -16.13
CA ALA A 157 -2.52 6.02 -14.71
C ALA A 157 -3.80 6.05 -13.85
N LEU A 158 -4.82 6.80 -14.29
CA LEU A 158 -6.10 6.84 -13.60
C LEU A 158 -6.81 5.47 -13.61
N ALA A 159 -6.81 4.78 -14.75
CA ALA A 159 -7.38 3.43 -14.85
C ALA A 159 -6.69 2.45 -13.89
N LEU A 160 -5.36 2.53 -13.77
CA LEU A 160 -4.59 1.71 -12.83
C LEU A 160 -4.87 2.07 -11.36
N ILE A 161 -5.06 3.34 -11.03
CA ILE A 161 -5.48 3.77 -9.67
C ILE A 161 -6.83 3.15 -9.32
N VAL A 162 -7.81 3.23 -10.22
CA VAL A 162 -9.14 2.64 -10.02
C VAL A 162 -9.03 1.12 -9.89
N ALA A 163 -8.30 0.46 -10.80
CA ALA A 163 -8.09 -0.99 -10.74
C ALA A 163 -7.41 -1.43 -9.44
N GLY A 164 -6.39 -0.70 -8.98
CA GLY A 164 -5.70 -0.97 -7.72
C GLY A 164 -6.62 -0.80 -6.50
N GLY A 165 -7.40 0.28 -6.45
CA GLY A 165 -8.36 0.53 -5.37
C GLY A 165 -9.47 -0.52 -5.29
N LEU A 166 -10.01 -0.95 -6.44
CA LEU A 166 -10.99 -2.02 -6.51
C LEU A 166 -10.36 -3.37 -6.13
N THR A 167 -9.15 -3.67 -6.60
CA THR A 167 -8.42 -4.90 -6.24
C THR A 167 -8.22 -5.01 -4.73
N TYR A 168 -7.81 -3.92 -4.05
CA TYR A 168 -7.75 -3.87 -2.59
C TYR A 168 -9.11 -4.15 -1.94
N SER A 169 -10.15 -3.44 -2.40
CA SER A 169 -11.49 -3.54 -1.84
C SER A 169 -12.03 -4.96 -1.95
N VAL A 170 -11.88 -5.60 -3.10
CA VAL A 170 -12.26 -7.01 -3.31
C VAL A 170 -11.45 -7.95 -2.41
N GLY A 171 -10.14 -7.72 -2.31
CA GLY A 171 -9.27 -8.49 -1.42
C GLY A 171 -9.72 -8.46 0.04
N THR A 172 -10.35 -7.38 0.51
CA THR A 172 -10.84 -7.30 1.89
C THR A 172 -11.91 -8.34 2.23
N PHE A 173 -12.70 -8.79 1.23
CA PHE A 173 -13.66 -9.87 1.44
C PHE A 173 -12.95 -11.20 1.72
N VAL A 174 -11.84 -11.48 1.02
CA VAL A 174 -10.99 -12.65 1.29
C VAL A 174 -10.36 -12.54 2.69
N TYR A 175 -9.82 -11.37 3.03
CA TYR A 175 -9.26 -11.11 4.37
C TYR A 175 -10.28 -11.35 5.48
N ALA A 176 -11.54 -10.96 5.27
CA ALA A 176 -12.61 -11.10 6.26
C ALA A 176 -13.16 -12.54 6.36
N HIS A 177 -12.98 -13.37 5.33
CA HIS A 177 -13.52 -14.72 5.25
C HIS A 177 -12.69 -15.74 6.05
N LYS A 178 -12.93 -15.80 7.36
CA LYS A 178 -12.23 -16.73 8.27
C LYS A 178 -12.44 -18.19 7.84
N GLY A 179 -11.34 -18.96 7.77
CA GLY A 179 -11.39 -20.40 7.51
C GLY A 179 -11.33 -20.79 6.04
N MET A 180 -11.20 -19.82 5.12
CA MET A 180 -10.89 -20.10 3.72
C MET A 180 -9.51 -20.73 3.59
N ARG A 181 -9.39 -21.79 2.79
CA ARG A 181 -8.10 -22.40 2.48
C ARG A 181 -7.24 -21.43 1.65
N PHE A 182 -5.98 -21.25 2.02
CA PHE A 182 -5.04 -20.29 1.42
C PHE A 182 -5.46 -18.81 1.59
N GLN A 183 -6.30 -18.49 2.57
CA GLN A 183 -6.81 -17.13 2.80
C GLN A 183 -5.70 -16.06 2.80
N ASN A 184 -4.64 -16.26 3.58
CA ASN A 184 -3.55 -15.28 3.72
C ASN A 184 -2.81 -15.08 2.40
N ALA A 185 -2.42 -16.17 1.73
CA ALA A 185 -1.70 -16.12 0.47
C ALA A 185 -2.53 -15.40 -0.61
N ILE A 186 -3.83 -15.68 -0.69
CA ILE A 186 -4.73 -15.01 -1.65
C ILE A 186 -4.86 -13.53 -1.30
N TRP A 187 -5.10 -13.19 -0.03
CA TRP A 187 -5.14 -11.80 0.44
C TRP A 187 -3.86 -11.03 0.08
N HIS A 188 -2.69 -11.57 0.39
CA HIS A 188 -1.41 -10.95 0.05
C HIS A 188 -1.18 -10.87 -1.47
N GLY A 189 -1.73 -11.82 -2.23
CA GLY A 189 -1.77 -11.75 -3.69
C GLY A 189 -2.53 -10.52 -4.19
N PHE A 190 -3.73 -10.25 -3.65
CA PHE A 190 -4.49 -9.02 -3.94
C PHE A 190 -3.70 -7.76 -3.57
N VAL A 191 -3.06 -7.75 -2.39
CA VAL A 191 -2.21 -6.64 -1.94
C VAL A 191 -1.06 -6.39 -2.92
N LEU A 192 -0.40 -7.44 -3.41
CA LEU A 192 0.71 -7.35 -4.35
C LEU A 192 0.25 -6.82 -5.71
N VAL A 193 -0.81 -7.39 -6.29
CA VAL A 193 -1.38 -6.95 -7.57
C VAL A 193 -1.82 -5.48 -7.50
N ALA A 194 -2.54 -5.09 -6.45
CA ALA A 194 -2.96 -3.71 -6.29
C ALA A 194 -1.77 -2.74 -6.12
N SER A 195 -0.70 -3.17 -5.44
CA SER A 195 0.53 -2.37 -5.34
C SER A 195 1.25 -2.23 -6.67
N ALA A 196 1.23 -3.27 -7.52
CA ALA A 196 1.75 -3.19 -8.88
C ALA A 196 0.96 -2.18 -9.74
N CYS A 197 -0.37 -2.14 -9.60
CA CYS A 197 -1.20 -1.11 -10.26
C CYS A 197 -0.79 0.31 -9.82
N PHE A 198 -0.64 0.55 -8.52
CA PHE A 198 -0.24 1.87 -8.03
C PHE A 198 1.20 2.25 -8.41
N PHE A 199 2.14 1.31 -8.37
CA PHE A 199 3.49 1.51 -8.90
C PHE A 199 3.43 1.95 -10.37
N ALA A 200 2.70 1.21 -11.22
CA ALA A 200 2.61 1.52 -12.63
C ALA A 200 1.91 2.87 -12.88
N ALA A 201 0.88 3.21 -12.10
CA ALA A 201 0.21 4.51 -12.18
C ALA A 201 1.17 5.66 -11.85
N ILE A 202 1.96 5.53 -10.78
CA ILE A 202 2.96 6.53 -10.40
C ILE A 202 4.03 6.64 -11.49
N LEU A 203 4.54 5.52 -12.01
CA LEU A 203 5.54 5.52 -13.08
C LEU A 203 5.03 6.24 -14.33
N LEU A 204 3.82 5.91 -14.81
CA LEU A 204 3.20 6.59 -15.95
C LEU A 204 2.99 8.09 -15.69
N SER A 205 2.63 8.46 -14.47
CA SER A 205 2.47 9.86 -14.09
C SER A 205 3.79 10.61 -14.13
N LEU A 206 4.88 10.02 -13.63
CA LEU A 206 6.22 10.60 -13.71
C LEU A 206 6.72 10.74 -15.15
N TRP A 207 6.44 9.77 -16.02
CA TRP A 207 6.80 9.85 -17.45
C TRP A 207 6.08 10.98 -18.17
N ALA A 208 4.77 11.13 -17.94
CA ALA A 208 3.98 12.16 -18.61
C ALA A 208 4.36 13.60 -18.21
N HIS A 209 5.00 13.77 -17.05
CA HIS A 209 5.41 15.07 -16.52
C HIS A 209 6.93 15.28 -16.60
N ALA A 210 7.67 14.37 -17.26
CA ALA A 210 9.07 14.61 -17.55
C ALA A 210 9.20 15.75 -18.58
N PRO A 211 10.18 16.66 -18.43
CA PRO A 211 10.41 17.70 -19.42
C PRO A 211 10.76 17.07 -20.77
N SER A 212 10.16 17.57 -21.84
CA SER A 212 10.56 17.22 -23.21
C SER A 212 12.00 17.70 -23.44
N ILE A 213 12.91 16.75 -23.67
CA ILE A 213 14.31 16.99 -24.04
C ILE A 213 14.37 17.58 -25.45
#